data_AF-A0A2H6GQW9-F1
#
_entry.id   AF-A0A2H6GQW9-F1
#
_cell.length_a   1.000
_cell.length_b   1.000
_cell.length_c   1.000
_cell.angle_alpha   90.00
_cell.angle_beta   90.00
_cell.angle_gamma   90.00
#
_symmetry.space_group_name_H-M   'P 1'
#
loop_
_entity.id
_entity.type
_entity.pdbx_description
1 polymer ?
#
loop_
_entity_poly.entity_id
_entity_poly.type
_entity_poly.pdbx_seq_one_letter_code
_entity_poly.pdbx_strand_id
1 'polypeptide(L)'
;MVKGVKMPRILVVCFSKPKKTWPEEFEWEKKKFTHIKKKIEFILADDDPEIFSKQVKRADTIYIKGGDNRLLIDKIKKTNNLEKLFRGKIVAGSSAGANVLSKYYYVRGKKRIEKGMGILPIKVFVHYSKKWAKEFKSLKEYKEDLEIYKIPETKYLIIRK
;
A
#
# COMPACT_ATOMS: atom_id res chain seq x y z
N MET A 1 -22.59 28.09 10.89
CA MET A 1 -22.70 26.99 9.90
C MET A 1 -21.87 25.81 10.37
N VAL A 2 -22.50 24.71 10.78
CA VAL A 2 -21.80 23.45 11.08
C VAL A 2 -21.36 22.88 9.73
N LYS A 3 -20.05 22.82 9.47
CA LYS A 3 -19.51 22.11 8.30
C LYS A 3 -20.02 20.67 8.38
N GLY A 4 -20.94 20.30 7.48
CA GLY A 4 -21.47 18.94 7.41
C GLY A 4 -20.32 17.94 7.39
N VAL A 5 -20.43 16.87 8.19
CA VAL A 5 -19.39 15.84 8.28
C VAL A 5 -19.23 15.22 6.89
N LYS A 6 -18.14 15.57 6.19
CA LYS A 6 -17.83 15.05 4.86
C LYS A 6 -17.73 13.54 4.95
N MET A 7 -18.49 12.83 4.10
CA MET A 7 -18.41 11.37 3.98
C MET A 7 -16.99 10.97 3.52
N PRO A 8 -16.26 10.13 4.28
CA PRO A 8 -14.91 9.71 3.91
C PRO A 8 -14.91 8.89 2.61
N ARG A 9 -13.93 9.16 1.74
CA ARG A 9 -13.70 8.42 0.51
C ARG A 9 -12.45 7.55 0.61
N ILE A 10 -12.62 6.25 0.45
CA ILE A 10 -11.53 5.28 0.41
C ILE A 10 -11.35 4.77 -1.02
N LEU A 11 -10.21 5.08 -1.62
CA LEU A 11 -9.76 4.48 -2.87
C LEU A 11 -9.09 3.15 -2.59
N VAL A 12 -9.64 2.07 -3.16
CA VAL A 12 -9.13 0.70 -2.99
C VAL A 12 -8.36 0.29 -4.23
N VAL A 13 -7.07 0.02 -4.06
CA VAL A 13 -6.13 -0.32 -5.13
C VAL A 13 -5.90 -1.83 -5.16
N CYS A 14 -6.49 -2.51 -6.15
CA CYS A 14 -6.39 -3.96 -6.34
C CYS A 14 -5.32 -4.38 -7.37
N PHE A 15 -4.41 -3.48 -7.75
CA PHE A 15 -3.45 -3.70 -8.86
C PHE A 15 -2.50 -4.90 -8.67
N SER A 16 -2.36 -5.38 -7.44
CA SER A 16 -1.63 -6.60 -7.07
C SER A 16 -2.35 -7.90 -7.48
N LYS A 17 -3.54 -7.80 -8.08
CA LYS A 17 -4.36 -8.91 -8.58
C LYS A 17 -4.60 -8.80 -10.08
N PRO A 18 -4.94 -9.90 -10.78
CA PRO A 18 -5.38 -9.85 -12.17
C PRO A 18 -6.60 -8.93 -12.35
N LYS A 19 -6.63 -8.10 -13.41
CA LYS A 19 -7.68 -7.07 -13.61
C LYS A 19 -9.10 -7.63 -13.56
N LYS A 20 -9.30 -8.83 -14.11
CA LYS A 20 -10.60 -9.53 -14.10
C LYS A 20 -11.16 -9.81 -12.70
N THR A 21 -10.31 -9.90 -11.68
CA THR A 21 -10.76 -10.21 -10.30
C THR A 21 -10.96 -8.95 -9.45
N TRP A 22 -10.70 -7.75 -9.99
CA TRP A 22 -10.76 -6.52 -9.20
C TRP A 22 -12.14 -6.22 -8.60
N PRO A 23 -13.27 -6.43 -9.30
CA PRO A 23 -14.58 -6.23 -8.70
C PRO A 23 -14.80 -7.10 -7.45
N GLU A 24 -14.43 -8.39 -7.52
CA GLU A 24 -14.55 -9.32 -6.38
C GLU A 24 -13.61 -8.93 -5.23
N GLU A 25 -12.36 -8.60 -5.56
CA GLU A 25 -11.36 -8.18 -4.58
C GLU A 25 -11.76 -6.86 -3.91
N PHE A 26 -12.40 -5.95 -4.64
CA PHE A 26 -12.94 -4.70 -4.13
C PHE A 26 -14.06 -4.94 -3.10
N GLU A 27 -15.03 -5.80 -3.44
CA GLU A 27 -16.09 -6.17 -2.50
C GLU A 27 -15.54 -6.90 -1.27
N TRP A 28 -14.55 -7.76 -1.45
CA TRP A 28 -13.87 -8.41 -0.33
C TRP A 28 -13.21 -7.41 0.62
N GLU A 29 -12.52 -6.40 0.11
CA GLU A 29 -11.90 -5.38 0.95
C GLU A 29 -12.96 -4.51 1.65
N LYS A 30 -14.06 -4.17 0.99
CA LYS A 30 -15.19 -3.44 1.60
C LYS A 30 -15.78 -4.17 2.81
N LYS A 31 -15.90 -5.49 2.75
CA LYS A 31 -16.43 -6.32 3.85
C LYS A 31 -15.66 -6.14 5.17
N LYS A 32 -14.38 -5.76 5.10
CA LYS A 32 -13.55 -5.52 6.30
C LYS A 32 -13.94 -4.27 7.07
N PHE A 33 -14.67 -3.35 6.45
CA PHE A 33 -15.11 -2.08 7.06
C PHE A 33 -16.55 -2.15 7.60
N THR A 34 -17.19 -3.32 7.58
CA THR A 34 -18.59 -3.51 8.02
C THR A 34 -18.84 -3.15 9.48
N HIS A 35 -17.81 -3.18 10.33
CA HIS A 35 -17.89 -2.78 11.73
C HIS A 35 -17.89 -1.25 11.94
N ILE A 36 -17.65 -0.46 10.88
CA ILE A 36 -17.64 1.01 10.97
C ILE A 36 -19.04 1.55 10.79
N LYS A 37 -19.58 2.20 11.83
CA LYS A 37 -20.93 2.78 11.86
C LYS A 37 -21.11 4.03 10.96
N LYS A 38 -20.03 4.58 10.42
CA LYS A 38 -20.05 5.75 9.52
C LYS A 38 -20.25 5.31 8.08
N LYS A 39 -21.03 6.07 7.31
CA LYS A 39 -21.08 5.90 5.86
C LYS A 39 -19.71 6.21 5.25
N ILE A 40 -19.23 5.32 4.40
CA ILE A 40 -17.96 5.45 3.68
C ILE A 40 -18.26 5.25 2.20
N GLU A 41 -17.72 6.13 1.36
CA GLU A 41 -17.72 5.95 -0.09
C GLU A 41 -16.46 5.17 -0.48
N PHE A 42 -16.65 4.01 -1.10
CA PHE A 42 -15.56 3.20 -1.62
C PHE A 42 -15.44 3.39 -3.12
N ILE A 43 -14.22 3.56 -3.60
CA ILE A 43 -13.91 3.74 -5.01
C ILE A 43 -12.94 2.64 -5.43
N LEU A 44 -13.27 1.89 -6.48
CA LEU A 44 -12.33 0.96 -7.09
C LEU A 44 -11.33 1.74 -7.95
N ALA A 45 -10.04 1.54 -7.70
CA ALA A 45 -9.00 2.18 -8.48
C ALA A 45 -8.96 1.65 -9.92
N ASP A 46 -8.83 2.56 -10.88
CA ASP A 46 -8.57 2.25 -12.29
C ASP A 46 -7.05 2.32 -12.56
N ASP A 47 -6.51 1.45 -13.41
CA ASP A 47 -5.08 1.46 -13.76
C ASP A 47 -4.72 2.34 -14.95
N ASP A 48 -5.68 3.04 -15.54
CA ASP A 48 -5.40 4.20 -16.36
C ASP A 48 -4.74 5.30 -15.50
N PRO A 49 -3.54 5.80 -15.84
CA PRO A 49 -2.80 6.74 -15.00
C PRO A 49 -3.51 8.08 -14.76
N GLU A 50 -4.28 8.55 -15.74
CA GLU A 50 -5.01 9.82 -15.61
C GLU A 50 -6.22 9.67 -14.71
N ILE A 51 -6.99 8.59 -14.89
CA ILE A 51 -8.12 8.25 -14.04
C ILE A 51 -7.64 8.00 -12.62
N PHE A 52 -6.58 7.20 -12.44
CA PHE A 52 -6.00 6.92 -11.13
C PHE A 52 -5.57 8.21 -10.41
N SER A 53 -4.88 9.10 -11.11
CA SER A 53 -4.47 10.40 -10.55
C SER A 53 -5.66 11.23 -10.07
N LYS A 54 -6.76 11.26 -10.84
CA LYS A 54 -8.00 11.95 -10.48
C LYS A 54 -8.67 11.29 -9.26
N GLN A 55 -8.71 9.97 -9.23
CA GLN A 55 -9.24 9.20 -8.09
C GLN A 55 -8.44 9.45 -6.82
N VAL A 56 -7.11 9.40 -6.90
CA VAL A 56 -6.21 9.69 -5.77
C VAL A 56 -6.48 11.09 -5.23
N LYS A 57 -6.52 12.12 -6.09
CA LYS A 57 -6.80 13.50 -5.67
C LYS A 57 -8.12 13.63 -4.90
N ARG A 58 -9.17 12.91 -5.35
CA ARG A 58 -10.52 12.94 -4.74
C ARG A 58 -10.64 12.14 -3.45
N ALA A 59 -9.80 11.13 -3.24
CA ALA A 59 -9.85 10.26 -2.07
C ALA A 59 -9.25 10.92 -0.82
N ASP A 60 -9.83 10.62 0.35
CA ASP A 60 -9.27 11.00 1.65
C ASP A 60 -8.25 9.95 2.13
N THR A 61 -8.54 8.68 1.82
CA THR A 61 -7.69 7.53 2.14
C THR A 61 -7.43 6.69 0.90
N ILE A 62 -6.20 6.18 0.75
CA ILE A 62 -5.82 5.19 -0.26
C ILE A 62 -5.46 3.90 0.47
N TYR A 63 -6.11 2.81 0.10
CA TYR A 63 -5.80 1.48 0.62
C TYR A 63 -5.27 0.59 -0.51
N ILE A 64 -4.02 0.15 -0.37
CA ILE A 64 -3.32 -0.68 -1.34
C ILE A 64 -3.33 -2.14 -0.88
N LYS A 65 -4.07 -2.96 -1.63
CA LYS A 65 -4.25 -4.38 -1.33
C LYS A 65 -2.97 -5.19 -1.58
N GLY A 66 -2.71 -6.16 -0.71
CA GLY A 66 -1.66 -7.16 -0.89
C GLY A 66 -1.94 -8.15 -2.04
N GLY A 67 -0.89 -8.80 -2.51
CA GLY A 67 -0.93 -9.73 -3.64
C GLY A 67 0.44 -9.80 -4.32
N ASP A 68 0.45 -9.77 -5.65
CA ASP A 68 1.68 -9.80 -6.43
C ASP A 68 2.35 -8.41 -6.50
N ASN A 69 3.61 -8.33 -6.07
CA ASN A 69 4.39 -7.08 -6.06
C ASN A 69 4.66 -6.55 -7.48
N ARG A 70 4.92 -7.45 -8.45
CA ARG A 70 5.25 -7.06 -9.82
C ARG A 70 4.01 -6.47 -10.51
N LEU A 71 2.87 -7.14 -10.42
CA LEU A 71 1.60 -6.64 -10.96
C LEU A 71 1.22 -5.27 -10.38
N LEU A 72 1.47 -5.06 -9.09
CA LEU A 72 1.21 -3.79 -8.41
C LEU A 72 2.17 -2.70 -8.88
N ILE A 73 3.48 -2.94 -8.85
CA ILE A 73 4.51 -1.97 -9.25
C ILE A 73 4.34 -1.61 -10.73
N ASP A 74 4.13 -2.60 -11.61
CA ASP A 74 4.02 -2.38 -13.06
C ASP A 74 2.83 -1.49 -13.45
N LYS A 75 1.74 -1.50 -12.68
CA LYS A 75 0.60 -0.61 -12.89
C LYS A 75 0.80 0.74 -12.23
N ILE A 76 1.17 0.75 -10.94
CA ILE A 76 1.23 2.00 -10.18
C ILE A 76 2.32 2.93 -10.73
N LYS A 77 3.46 2.39 -11.19
CA LYS A 77 4.58 3.18 -11.73
C LYS A 77 4.24 3.99 -12.98
N LYS A 78 3.15 3.64 -13.67
CA LYS A 78 2.66 4.40 -14.84
C LYS A 78 2.08 5.76 -14.44
N THR A 79 1.73 5.94 -13.17
CA THR A 79 1.24 7.22 -12.65
C THR A 79 2.42 8.07 -12.19
N ASN A 80 2.60 9.22 -12.83
CA ASN A 80 3.67 10.15 -12.49
C ASN A 80 3.38 10.87 -11.16
N ASN A 81 4.45 11.27 -10.47
CA ASN A 81 4.37 12.10 -9.26
C ASN A 81 3.52 11.52 -8.12
N LEU A 82 3.48 10.19 -7.96
CA LEU A 82 2.72 9.52 -6.89
C LEU A 82 3.03 10.06 -5.50
N GLU A 83 4.30 10.33 -5.21
CA GLU A 83 4.71 10.89 -3.93
C GLU A 83 3.96 12.21 -3.65
N LYS A 84 3.92 13.12 -4.65
CA LYS A 84 3.18 14.38 -4.56
C LYS A 84 1.68 14.15 -4.45
N LEU A 85 1.13 13.17 -5.17
CA LEU A 85 -0.30 12.85 -5.12
C LEU A 85 -0.74 12.30 -3.75
N PHE A 86 0.16 11.59 -3.06
CA PHE A 86 -0.12 10.98 -1.75
C PHE A 86 0.10 11.94 -0.58
N ARG A 87 0.75 13.10 -0.79
CA ARG A 87 0.94 14.12 0.27
C ARG A 87 -0.39 14.57 0.86
N GLY A 88 -0.46 14.59 2.19
CA GLY A 88 -1.65 14.98 2.96
C GLY A 88 -2.77 13.94 2.97
N LYS A 89 -2.56 12.74 2.41
CA LYS A 89 -3.55 11.65 2.40
C LYS A 89 -3.15 10.57 3.40
N ILE A 90 -4.15 9.84 3.89
CA ILE A 90 -3.90 8.58 4.62
C ILE A 90 -3.63 7.51 3.57
N VAL A 91 -2.46 6.86 3.63
CA VAL A 91 -2.10 5.75 2.74
C VAL A 91 -1.85 4.51 3.59
N ALA A 92 -2.61 3.46 3.34
CA ALA A 92 -2.48 2.17 4.00
C ALA A 92 -2.10 1.10 2.97
N GLY A 93 -1.13 0.25 3.31
CA GLY A 93 -0.67 -0.82 2.43
C GLY A 93 -0.62 -2.15 3.18
N SER A 94 -1.22 -3.19 2.60
CA SER A 94 -1.16 -4.56 3.14
C SER A 94 -0.20 -5.41 2.33
N SER A 95 0.74 -6.11 2.98
CA SER A 95 1.71 -7.00 2.32
C SER A 95 2.44 -6.31 1.14
N ALA A 96 2.18 -6.70 -0.11
CA ALA A 96 2.70 -6.03 -1.30
C ALA A 96 2.38 -4.52 -1.34
N GLY A 97 1.25 -4.09 -0.76
CA GLY A 97 0.91 -2.69 -0.59
C GLY A 97 1.84 -1.93 0.37
N ALA A 98 2.43 -2.60 1.36
CA ALA A 98 3.46 -1.98 2.21
C ALA A 98 4.82 -1.95 1.50
N ASN A 99 5.15 -3.03 0.77
CA ASN A 99 6.38 -3.13 -0.03
C ASN A 99 6.46 -2.05 -1.10
N VAL A 100 5.37 -1.77 -1.81
CA VAL A 100 5.37 -0.75 -2.87
C VAL A 100 5.63 0.65 -2.33
N LEU A 101 5.25 0.93 -1.08
CA LEU A 101 5.47 2.24 -0.45
C LEU A 101 6.91 2.43 0.02
N SER A 102 7.63 1.35 0.34
CA SER A 102 9.01 1.44 0.82
C SER A 102 10.02 1.68 -0.30
N LYS A 103 11.25 2.08 0.07
CA LYS A 103 12.37 2.15 -0.87
C LYS A 103 12.88 0.75 -1.20
N TYR A 104 13.03 -0.08 -0.17
CA TYR A 104 13.44 -1.48 -0.29
C TYR A 104 12.57 -2.40 0.55
N TYR A 105 12.42 -3.63 0.12
CA TYR A 105 11.71 -4.66 0.87
C TYR A 105 12.29 -6.05 0.61
N TYR A 106 12.11 -6.97 1.56
CA TYR A 106 12.54 -8.36 1.41
C TYR A 106 11.42 -9.25 0.87
N VAL A 107 11.72 -10.07 -0.14
CA VAL A 107 10.78 -11.04 -0.74
C VAL A 107 11.14 -12.45 -0.30
N ARG A 108 10.40 -13.00 0.67
CA ARG A 108 10.62 -14.36 1.20
C ARG A 108 10.67 -15.45 0.13
N GLY A 109 9.68 -15.47 -0.77
CA GLY A 109 9.58 -16.52 -1.80
C GLY A 109 10.75 -16.54 -2.79
N LYS A 110 11.41 -15.39 -2.98
CA LYS A 110 12.56 -15.24 -3.90
C LYS A 110 13.90 -15.10 -3.17
N LYS A 111 13.87 -15.10 -1.83
CA LYS A 111 15.02 -14.87 -0.94
C LYS A 111 15.90 -13.69 -1.34
N ARG A 112 15.30 -12.58 -1.76
CA ARG A 112 16.04 -11.40 -2.25
C ARG A 112 15.40 -10.09 -1.81
N ILE A 113 16.20 -9.04 -1.85
CA ILE A 113 15.75 -7.66 -1.63
C ILE A 113 15.33 -7.08 -2.97
N GLU A 114 14.18 -6.42 -3.00
CA GLU A 114 13.67 -5.71 -4.18
C GLU A 114 13.42 -4.23 -3.85
N LYS A 115 13.27 -3.42 -4.90
CA LYS A 115 13.02 -1.99 -4.82
C LYS A 115 11.52 -1.71 -4.95
N GLY A 116 10.97 -0.93 -4.02
CA GLY A 116 9.60 -0.41 -4.13
C GLY A 116 9.56 0.90 -4.92
N MET A 117 8.47 1.66 -4.78
CA MET A 117 8.36 2.99 -5.40
C MET A 117 9.12 4.06 -4.64
N GLY A 118 9.57 3.79 -3.41
CA GLY A 118 10.32 4.75 -2.61
C GLY A 118 9.52 5.97 -2.15
N ILE A 119 8.18 5.84 -2.11
CA ILE A 119 7.30 6.89 -1.58
C ILE A 119 7.68 7.25 -0.14
N LEU A 120 8.08 6.24 0.63
CA LEU A 120 8.69 6.39 1.94
C LEU A 120 10.15 5.95 1.87
N PRO A 121 11.10 6.76 2.39
CA PRO A 121 12.51 6.41 2.50
C PRO A 121 12.76 5.42 3.65
N ILE A 122 12.11 4.25 3.58
CA ILE A 122 12.17 3.20 4.60
C ILE A 122 12.45 1.85 3.96
N LYS A 123 12.87 0.89 4.79
CA LYS A 123 12.93 -0.53 4.45
C LYS A 123 11.80 -1.28 5.14
N VAL A 124 11.20 -2.27 4.49
CA VAL A 124 10.10 -3.05 5.06
C VAL A 124 10.35 -4.54 4.92
N PHE A 125 10.07 -5.29 5.99
CA PHE A 125 10.00 -6.75 5.97
C PHE A 125 8.60 -7.19 6.40
N VAL A 126 7.71 -7.42 5.44
CA VAL A 126 6.37 -7.98 5.65
C VAL A 126 6.42 -9.48 5.95
N HIS A 127 5.43 -9.97 6.70
CA HIS A 127 5.34 -11.37 7.14
C HIS A 127 6.58 -11.82 7.95
N TYR A 128 7.15 -10.89 8.73
CA TYR A 128 8.35 -11.15 9.52
C TYR A 128 8.09 -12.14 10.67
N SER A 129 9.08 -12.99 10.94
CA SER A 129 9.13 -13.87 12.10
C SER A 129 10.59 -14.11 12.48
N LYS A 130 10.87 -14.46 13.75
CA LYS A 130 12.24 -14.61 14.27
C LYS A 130 13.14 -15.56 13.46
N LYS A 131 12.57 -16.57 12.78
CA LYS A 131 13.32 -17.47 11.89
C LYS A 131 14.02 -16.78 10.71
N TRP A 132 13.62 -15.55 10.36
CA TRP A 132 14.18 -14.75 9.26
C TRP A 132 15.23 -13.74 9.74
N ALA A 133 15.92 -14.02 10.84
CA ALA A 133 16.90 -13.09 11.43
C ALA A 133 18.06 -12.78 10.47
N LYS A 134 18.52 -13.77 9.70
CA LYS A 134 19.62 -13.61 8.72
C LYS A 134 19.19 -12.71 7.56
N GLU A 135 18.00 -12.91 7.04
CA GLU A 135 17.39 -12.13 5.96
C GLU A 135 17.06 -10.70 6.40
N PHE A 136 16.67 -10.54 7.66
CA PHE A 136 16.48 -9.20 8.22
C PHE A 136 17.80 -8.46 8.34
N LYS A 137 18.88 -9.14 8.77
CA LYS A 137 20.22 -8.56 8.80
C LYS A 137 20.67 -8.13 7.41
N SER A 138 20.45 -8.96 6.38
CA SER A 138 20.80 -8.58 5.01
C SER A 138 19.99 -7.39 4.49
N LEU A 139 18.70 -7.28 4.82
CA LEU A 139 17.91 -6.09 4.48
C LEU A 139 18.43 -4.84 5.21
N LYS A 140 18.80 -4.97 6.50
CA LYS A 140 19.36 -3.87 7.28
C LYS A 140 20.64 -3.32 6.65
N GLU A 141 21.56 -4.19 6.25
CA GLU A 141 22.86 -3.86 5.65
C GLU A 141 22.77 -3.44 4.17
N TYR A 142 21.61 -3.57 3.53
CA TYR A 142 21.46 -3.30 2.10
C TYR A 142 21.46 -1.81 1.77
N LYS A 143 22.49 -1.36 1.07
CA LYS A 143 22.66 0.01 0.55
C LYS A 143 22.60 1.09 1.64
N GLU A 144 21.72 2.08 1.51
CA GLU A 144 21.64 3.21 2.42
C GLU A 144 21.11 2.81 3.79
N ASP A 145 21.61 3.46 4.85
CA ASP A 145 21.05 3.30 6.19
C ASP A 145 19.70 4.03 6.28
N LEU A 146 18.63 3.25 6.38
CA LEU A 146 17.25 3.73 6.41
C LEU A 146 16.51 2.99 7.51
N GLU A 147 15.53 3.67 8.10
CA GLU A 147 14.65 3.06 9.09
C GLU A 147 13.99 1.80 8.52
N ILE A 148 14.04 0.71 9.29
CA ILE A 148 13.59 -0.60 8.88
C ILE A 148 12.46 -1.10 9.77
N TYR A 149 11.36 -1.50 9.14
CA TYR A 149 10.19 -1.98 9.84
C TYR A 149 9.96 -3.47 9.61
N LYS A 150 9.83 -4.22 10.71
CA LYS A 150 9.37 -5.61 10.72
C LYS A 150 7.86 -5.62 10.91
N ILE A 151 7.14 -6.21 9.97
CA ILE A 151 5.68 -6.30 10.05
C ILE A 151 5.31 -7.79 10.11
N PRO A 152 5.12 -8.36 11.32
CA PRO A 152 4.61 -9.72 11.45
C PRO A 152 3.20 -9.87 10.87
N GLU A 153 2.76 -11.11 10.64
CA GLU A 153 1.37 -11.39 10.29
C GLU A 153 0.42 -10.76 11.30
N THR A 154 -0.72 -10.25 10.83
CA THR A 154 -1.78 -9.60 11.64
C THR A 154 -1.35 -8.34 12.40
N LYS A 155 -0.10 -7.88 12.25
CA LYS A 155 0.39 -6.64 12.85
C LYS A 155 0.42 -5.52 11.81
N TYR A 156 0.31 -4.29 12.31
CA TYR A 156 0.44 -3.08 11.52
C TYR A 156 1.30 -2.08 12.29
N LEU A 157 1.71 -1.02 11.58
CA LEU A 157 2.39 0.13 12.14
C LEU A 157 1.80 1.39 11.53
N ILE A 158 1.98 2.51 12.22
CA ILE A 158 1.55 3.81 11.76
C ILE A 158 2.79 4.70 11.71
N ILE A 159 3.03 5.29 10.53
CA ILE A 159 4.07 6.30 10.34
C ILE A 159 3.37 7.64 10.26
N ARG A 160 3.79 8.59 11.08
CA ARG A 160 3.35 9.98 11.03
C ARG A 160 4.51 10.80 10.48
N LYS A 161 4.28 11.51 9.38
CA LYS A 161 5.22 12.43 8.74
C LYS A 161 4.56 13.76 8.49
#